data_AF-A0A7S3B6Z5-F1
#
_entry.id   AF-A0A7S3B6Z5-F1
#
_cell.length_a   1.000
_cell.length_b   1.000
_cell.length_c   1.000
_cell.angle_alpha   90.00
_cell.angle_beta   90.00
_cell.angle_gamma   90.00
#
_symmetry.space_group_name_H-M   'P 1'
#
loop_
_entity.id
_entity.type
_entity.pdbx_description
1 polymer ?
#
loop_
_entity_poly.entity_id
_entity_poly.type
_entity_poly.pdbx_seq_one_letter_code
_entity_poly.pdbx_strand_id
1 'polypeptide(L)'
;SLEGLDVFSHAWVLYAFNHNTDEGTSKQSNNKRGYTPKAKVAVPRLNGQLRGALATRTPHRPCALGLSVGTVESVSTDKAGRGVLVMGGLDCVDGTVVLDVKPYVPFVEALPSA
;
A
#
# COMPACT_ATOMS: atom_id res chain seq x y z
N SER A 1 -10.13 13.41 10.58
CA SER A 1 -9.36 13.92 11.73
C SER A 1 -8.29 12.88 12.06
N LEU A 2 -7.12 13.29 12.60
CA LEU A 2 -6.08 12.38 13.11
C LEU A 2 -6.14 12.21 14.64
N GLU A 3 -7.08 12.90 15.30
CA GLU A 3 -7.27 12.87 16.74
C GLU A 3 -7.43 11.44 17.28
N GLY A 4 -6.67 11.12 18.33
CA GLY A 4 -6.70 9.83 19.00
C GLY A 4 -5.86 8.75 18.33
N LEU A 5 -5.22 9.01 17.19
CA LEU A 5 -4.33 8.02 16.56
C LEU A 5 -3.00 7.86 17.32
N ASP A 6 -2.60 8.89 18.08
CA ASP A 6 -1.40 8.94 18.93
C ASP A 6 -1.43 7.97 20.12
N VAL A 7 -2.61 7.45 20.49
CA VAL A 7 -2.72 6.44 21.56
C VAL A 7 -2.36 5.03 21.08
N PHE A 8 -2.22 4.82 19.76
CA PHE A 8 -1.87 3.54 19.17
C PHE A 8 -0.39 3.51 18.81
N SER A 9 0.27 2.36 19.01
CA SER A 9 1.67 2.19 18.61
C SER A 9 1.84 1.92 17.11
N HIS A 10 0.80 1.39 16.45
CA HIS A 10 0.83 0.99 15.06
C HIS A 10 -0.49 1.32 14.35
N ALA A 11 -0.41 1.50 13.04
CA ALA A 11 -1.57 1.70 12.17
C ALA A 11 -1.37 1.01 10.83
N TRP A 12 -2.47 0.54 10.24
CA TRP A 12 -2.55 0.21 8.83
C TRP A 12 -2.59 1.49 7.98
N VAL A 13 -1.90 1.45 6.85
CA VAL A 13 -1.99 2.44 5.78
C VAL A 13 -2.44 1.72 4.52
N LEU A 14 -3.55 2.18 3.96
CA LEU A 14 -3.97 1.83 2.62
C LEU A 14 -3.52 2.93 1.67
N TYR A 15 -2.86 2.57 0.57
CA TYR A 15 -2.33 3.55 -0.38
C TYR A 15 -2.39 3.04 -1.81
N ALA A 16 -2.34 3.94 -2.79
CA ALA A 16 -2.38 3.60 -4.20
C ALA A 16 -0.95 3.45 -4.78
N PHE A 17 -0.69 2.39 -5.55
CA PHE A 17 0.55 2.25 -6.33
C PHE A 17 0.52 3.15 -7.57
N ASN A 18 0.66 4.46 -7.34
CA ASN A 18 0.59 5.55 -8.33
C ASN A 18 1.79 5.61 -9.30
N HIS A 19 2.84 4.80 -9.09
CA HIS A 19 4.01 4.72 -9.95
C HIS A 19 4.14 3.39 -10.71
N ASN A 20 3.08 2.60 -10.79
CA ASN A 20 3.09 1.37 -11.58
C ASN A 20 3.34 1.66 -13.06
N THR A 21 4.41 1.07 -13.60
CA THR A 21 4.89 1.32 -14.96
C THR A 21 4.01 0.76 -16.08
N ASP A 22 3.03 -0.09 -15.75
CA ASP A 22 2.13 -0.74 -16.73
C ASP A 22 0.89 0.10 -17.10
N GLU A 23 0.79 1.37 -16.67
CA GLU A 23 -0.22 2.27 -17.25
C GLU A 23 -0.04 2.47 -18.77
N GLY A 24 1.13 2.12 -19.30
CA GLY A 24 1.51 2.24 -20.71
C GLY A 24 1.37 1.00 -21.59
N THR A 25 1.09 -0.21 -21.09
CA THR A 25 0.89 -1.39 -21.98
C THR A 25 -0.49 -1.40 -22.66
N SER A 26 -1.31 -0.38 -22.40
CA SER A 26 -2.49 -0.06 -23.23
C SER A 26 -2.12 0.51 -24.62
N LYS A 27 -0.84 0.83 -24.89
CA LYS A 27 -0.39 1.41 -26.17
C LYS A 27 -0.39 0.46 -27.37
N GLN A 28 -0.94 -0.74 -27.25
CA GLN A 28 -1.06 -1.69 -28.37
C GLN A 28 -2.42 -2.38 -28.45
N SER A 29 -3.47 -1.68 -28.00
CA SER A 29 -4.85 -2.06 -28.24
C SER A 29 -5.62 -0.80 -28.60
N ASN A 30 -6.26 -0.76 -29.77
CA ASN A 30 -7.23 0.26 -30.18
C ASN A 30 -8.48 0.33 -29.27
N ASN A 31 -8.44 -0.33 -28.12
CA ASN A 31 -9.47 -0.33 -27.09
C ASN A 31 -8.98 0.53 -25.92
N LYS A 32 -9.77 1.56 -25.56
CA LYS A 32 -9.67 2.41 -24.36
C LYS A 32 -9.84 1.62 -23.05
N ARG A 33 -9.17 0.47 -22.89
CA ARG A 33 -9.23 -0.34 -21.68
C ARG A 33 -8.00 0.01 -20.85
N GLY A 34 -8.26 0.50 -19.64
CA GLY A 34 -7.25 0.97 -18.71
C GLY A 34 -6.27 -0.12 -18.27
N TYR A 35 -5.47 0.23 -17.27
CA TYR A 35 -4.49 -0.62 -16.62
C TYR A 35 -4.98 -2.08 -16.47
N THR A 36 -4.31 -3.02 -17.16
CA THR A 36 -4.59 -4.47 -17.09
C THR A 36 -3.33 -5.20 -16.62
N PRO A 37 -3.24 -5.57 -15.33
CA PRO A 37 -2.07 -6.22 -14.77
C PRO A 37 -1.95 -7.67 -15.24
N LYS A 38 -0.73 -8.19 -15.26
CA LYS A 38 -0.46 -9.59 -15.62
C LYS A 38 -1.07 -10.54 -14.60
N ALA A 39 -1.63 -11.66 -15.07
CA ALA A 39 -2.21 -12.69 -14.20
C ALA A 39 -1.15 -13.39 -13.32
N LYS A 40 0.11 -13.45 -13.77
CA LYS A 40 1.25 -14.04 -13.06
C LYS A 40 2.44 -13.08 -13.05
N VAL A 41 3.24 -13.15 -11.99
CA VAL A 41 4.49 -12.38 -11.82
C VAL A 41 5.64 -13.31 -11.46
N ALA A 42 6.84 -12.96 -11.89
CA ALA A 42 8.06 -13.65 -11.46
C ALA A 42 8.43 -13.17 -10.07
N VAL A 43 8.51 -14.08 -9.10
CA VAL A 43 8.78 -13.73 -7.69
C VAL A 43 10.30 -13.80 -7.44
N PRO A 44 10.97 -12.68 -7.10
CA PRO A 44 12.41 -12.69 -6.87
C PRO A 44 12.83 -13.67 -5.76
N ARG A 45 12.06 -13.72 -4.68
CA ARG A 45 12.29 -14.64 -3.54
C ARG A 45 12.11 -16.12 -3.87
N LEU A 46 11.51 -16.45 -5.02
CA LEU A 46 11.37 -17.82 -5.51
C LEU A 46 12.23 -18.05 -6.77
N ASN A 47 13.39 -17.40 -6.87
CA ASN A 47 14.31 -17.52 -8.00
C ASN A 47 13.63 -17.27 -9.37
N GLY A 48 12.69 -16.33 -9.41
CA GLY A 48 11.98 -15.97 -10.64
C GLY A 48 10.82 -16.91 -11.02
N GLN A 49 10.45 -17.88 -10.18
CA GLN A 49 9.27 -18.71 -10.43
C GLN A 49 8.00 -17.84 -10.56
N LEU A 50 7.16 -18.20 -11.54
CA LEU A 50 5.88 -17.54 -11.75
C LEU A 50 4.87 -17.93 -10.67
N ARG A 51 4.23 -16.93 -10.09
CA ARG A 51 3.07 -17.10 -9.19
C ARG A 51 1.94 -16.20 -9.66
N GLY A 52 0.69 -16.60 -9.38
CA GLY A 52 -0.46 -15.73 -9.64
C GLY A 52 -0.30 -14.40 -8.90
N ALA A 53 -0.62 -13.27 -9.51
CA ALA A 53 -0.41 -11.95 -8.92
C ALA A 53 -1.07 -11.80 -7.54
N LEU A 54 -2.27 -12.37 -7.37
CA LEU A 54 -3.01 -12.39 -6.10
C LEU A 54 -2.39 -13.30 -5.03
N ALA A 55 -1.56 -14.25 -5.41
CA ALA A 55 -0.78 -15.10 -4.49
C ALA A 55 0.56 -14.44 -4.09
N THR A 56 0.72 -13.13 -4.38
CA THR A 56 1.94 -12.37 -4.09
C THR A 56 1.58 -10.97 -3.60
N ARG A 57 2.62 -10.21 -3.20
CA ARG A 57 2.54 -8.80 -2.82
C ARG A 57 2.99 -7.84 -3.92
N THR A 58 2.92 -8.27 -5.19
CA THR A 58 3.28 -7.40 -6.32
C THR A 58 2.41 -6.14 -6.35
N PRO A 59 2.98 -4.97 -6.67
CA PRO A 59 2.20 -3.77 -6.90
C PRO A 59 1.39 -3.86 -8.21
N HIS A 60 1.76 -4.79 -9.12
CA HIS A 60 1.07 -5.00 -10.39
C HIS A 60 -0.16 -5.92 -10.24
N ARG A 61 -1.30 -5.37 -9.80
CA ARG A 61 -2.50 -6.12 -9.39
C ARG A 61 -3.81 -5.44 -9.79
N PRO A 62 -4.94 -6.18 -9.96
CA PRO A 62 -6.19 -5.64 -10.51
C PRO A 62 -6.70 -4.37 -9.82
N CYS A 63 -6.55 -4.32 -8.50
CA CYS A 63 -6.71 -3.11 -7.72
C CYS A 63 -5.34 -2.74 -7.17
N ALA A 64 -4.76 -1.65 -7.67
CA ALA A 64 -3.40 -1.20 -7.38
C ALA A 64 -3.27 -0.59 -5.97
N LEU A 65 -3.66 -1.36 -4.95
CA LEU A 65 -3.64 -0.98 -3.55
C LEU A 65 -2.51 -1.69 -2.81
N GLY A 66 -1.70 -0.88 -2.15
CA GLY A 66 -0.76 -1.27 -1.12
C GLY A 66 -1.40 -1.20 0.25
N LEU A 67 -0.91 -2.05 1.15
CA LEU A 67 -1.38 -2.15 2.53
C LEU A 67 -0.19 -2.43 3.42
N SER A 68 0.09 -1.55 4.36
CA SER A 68 1.27 -1.67 5.23
C SER A 68 0.92 -1.35 6.65
N VAL A 69 1.49 -2.11 7.58
CA VAL A 69 1.43 -1.80 9.01
C VAL A 69 2.73 -1.07 9.36
N GLY A 70 2.62 0.09 9.99
CA GLY A 70 3.74 0.90 10.40
C GLY A 70 3.58 1.40 11.83
N THR A 71 4.68 1.88 12.42
CA THR A 71 4.67 2.51 13.74
C THR A 71 4.08 3.91 13.64
N VAL A 72 3.22 4.29 14.58
CA VAL A 72 2.81 5.69 14.76
C VAL A 72 3.88 6.37 15.59
N GLU A 73 4.64 7.28 14.99
CA GLU A 73 5.76 7.97 15.66
C GLU A 73 5.32 9.30 16.24
N SER A 74 4.47 10.05 15.53
CA SER A 74 3.83 11.25 16.06
C SER A 74 2.59 11.67 15.27
N VAL A 75 1.68 12.35 15.95
CA VAL A 75 0.54 13.05 15.36
C VAL A 75 0.67 14.53 15.72
N SER A 76 0.60 15.41 14.73
CA SER A 76 0.73 16.84 14.93
C SER A 76 -0.05 17.63 13.88
N THR A 77 0.07 18.95 13.95
CA THR A 77 -0.50 19.87 12.96
C THR A 77 0.61 20.75 12.43
N ASP A 78 0.66 20.97 11.12
CA ASP A 78 1.62 21.89 10.52
C ASP A 78 1.24 23.37 10.72
N LYS A 79 2.11 24.28 10.26
CA LYS A 79 1.89 25.74 10.36
C LYS A 79 0.62 26.22 9.66
N ALA A 80 0.07 25.45 8.72
CA ALA A 80 -1.14 25.76 7.98
C ALA A 80 -2.40 25.12 8.58
N GLY A 81 -2.30 24.47 9.75
CA GLY A 81 -3.43 23.83 10.40
C GLY A 81 -3.77 22.45 9.84
N ARG A 82 -2.90 21.84 9.02
CA ARG A 82 -3.15 20.51 8.42
C ARG A 82 -2.58 19.43 9.32
N GLY A 83 -3.33 18.35 9.51
CA GLY A 83 -2.87 17.19 10.26
C GLY A 83 -1.65 16.52 9.60
N VAL A 84 -0.67 16.16 10.40
CA VAL A 84 0.56 15.47 10.02
C VAL A 84 0.68 14.21 10.87
N LEU A 85 0.80 13.06 10.19
CA LEU A 85 1.06 11.77 10.80
C LEU A 85 2.45 11.31 10.36
N VAL A 86 3.37 11.15 11.31
CA VAL A 86 4.70 10.59 11.05
C VAL A 86 4.67 9.12 11.40
N MET A 87 5.08 8.28 10.44
CA MET A 87 5.04 6.83 10.58
C MET A 87 6.36 6.19 10.15
N GLY A 88 6.73 5.12 10.84
CA GLY A 88 7.89 4.29 10.53
C GLY A 88 7.51 2.97 9.87
N GLY A 89 8.43 2.40 9.08
CA GLY A 89 8.31 1.05 8.54
C GLY A 89 7.38 0.86 7.34
N LEU A 90 6.96 1.95 6.68
CA LEU A 90 6.18 1.87 5.44
C LEU A 90 7.05 1.51 4.24
N ASP A 91 6.47 0.81 3.27
CA ASP A 91 7.09 0.34 2.02
C ASP A 91 6.54 1.06 0.78
N CYS A 92 6.13 2.32 0.95
CA CYS A 92 5.69 3.21 -0.13
C CYS A 92 6.79 4.20 -0.55
N VAL A 93 6.68 4.74 -1.76
CA VAL A 93 7.61 5.76 -2.27
C VAL A 93 7.13 7.17 -1.90
N ASP A 94 8.03 8.16 -1.97
CA ASP A 94 7.65 9.56 -1.80
C ASP A 94 6.54 9.98 -2.79
N GLY A 95 5.62 10.82 -2.34
CA GLY A 95 4.45 11.24 -3.13
C GLY A 95 3.37 10.18 -3.34
N THR A 96 3.46 8.99 -2.72
CA THR A 96 2.40 7.98 -2.76
C THR A 96 1.10 8.52 -2.16
N VAL A 97 -0.03 8.31 -2.86
CA VAL A 97 -1.36 8.72 -2.38
C VAL A 97 -1.86 7.76 -1.31
N VAL A 98 -1.99 8.26 -0.07
CA VAL A 98 -2.66 7.56 1.03
C VAL A 98 -4.18 7.66 0.86
N LEU A 99 -4.86 6.52 0.99
CA LEU A 99 -6.30 6.40 0.85
C LEU A 99 -7.00 6.27 2.19
N ASP A 100 -6.35 5.59 3.15
CA ASP A 100 -6.95 5.34 4.46
C ASP A 100 -5.87 5.02 5.51
N VAL A 101 -6.19 5.29 6.78
CA VAL A 101 -5.37 4.95 7.94
C VAL A 101 -6.28 4.36 9.01
N LYS A 102 -5.91 3.21 9.56
CA LYS A 102 -6.67 2.53 10.62
C LYS A 102 -5.76 2.14 11.78
N PRO A 103 -6.18 2.29 13.05
CA PRO A 103 -5.38 1.80 14.16
C PRO A 103 -5.18 0.28 14.03
N TYR A 104 -3.98 -0.21 14.31
CA TYR A 104 -3.71 -1.63 14.38
C TYR A 104 -4.20 -2.18 15.72
N VAL A 105 -4.99 -3.25 15.67
CA VAL A 105 -5.64 -3.84 16.84
C VAL A 105 -5.21 -5.31 16.98
N PRO A 106 -4.17 -5.61 17.78
CA PRO A 106 -3.55 -6.92 17.82
C PRO A 106 -4.52 -8.08 18.09
N PHE A 107 -5.50 -7.92 18.98
CA PHE A 107 -6.42 -9.00 19.33
C PHE A 107 -7.40 -9.38 18.20
N VAL A 108 -7.60 -8.48 17.22
CA VAL A 108 -8.44 -8.72 16.03
C VAL A 108 -7.59 -9.17 14.84
N GLU A 109 -6.39 -8.62 14.72
CA GLU A 109 -5.62 -8.66 13.47
C GLU A 109 -4.39 -9.57 13.52
N ALA A 110 -3.83 -9.84 14.70
CA ALA A 110 -2.64 -10.67 14.81
C ALA A 110 -3.01 -12.15 14.65
N LEU A 111 -2.36 -12.80 13.69
CA LEU A 111 -2.36 -14.26 13.51
C LEU A 111 -0.90 -14.75 13.56
N PRO A 112 -0.32 -14.94 14.77
CA PRO A 112 1.11 -15.22 14.91
C PRO A 112 1.61 -16.51 14.24
N SER A 113 0.70 -17.42 13.89
CA SER A 113 1.00 -18.70 13.23
C SER A 113 0.74 -18.71 11.73
N ALA A 114 0.42 -17.55 11.13
CA ALA A 114 0.17 -17.41 9.69
C ALA A 114 1.47 -17.40 8.86
#